data_AF-A0A4Q1CN88-F1
#
_entry.id   AF-A0A4Q1CN88-F1
#
_cell.length_a   1.000
_cell.length_b   1.000
_cell.length_c   1.000
_cell.angle_alpha   90.00
_cell.angle_beta   90.00
_cell.angle_gamma   90.00
#
_symmetry.space_group_name_H-M   'P 1'
#
loop_
_entity.id
_entity.type
_entity.pdbx_description
1 polymer ?
#
loop_
_entity_poly.entity_id
_entity_poly.type
_entity_poly.pdbx_seq_one_letter_code
_entity_poly.pdbx_strand_id
1 'polypeptide(L)'
;MIQRIQTIWLLLAAAASFASLKLSFYSGKKDAVLFEQLSGSTGGFLLLVLTVAVALLAVVSIFLFKNRKLQMRLSLAGLVLQLAVLFLYIQKTAVFIEGNYTLTSVFSFVVPVFFLLAVLGIRKDEKLIKSMDRLR
;
A
#
# COMPACT_ATOMS: atom_id res chain seq x y z
N MET A 1 -23.64 -7.12 2.37
CA MET A 1 -22.71 -8.06 3.03
C MET A 1 -21.29 -7.50 3.02
N ILE A 2 -20.99 -6.62 3.99
CA ILE A 2 -19.69 -5.93 4.16
C ILE A 2 -18.65 -6.78 4.92
N GLN A 3 -19.06 -7.89 5.55
CA GLN A 3 -18.18 -8.84 6.21
C GLN A 3 -17.52 -9.79 5.21
N ARG A 4 -16.61 -9.28 4.39
CA ARG A 4 -15.68 -10.13 3.66
C ARG A 4 -14.27 -9.77 4.06
N ILE A 5 -13.45 -10.77 4.34
CA ILE A 5 -12.12 -10.54 4.91
C ILE A 5 -11.24 -9.66 3.99
N GLN A 6 -11.48 -9.62 2.68
CA GLN A 6 -10.76 -8.70 1.77
C GLN A 6 -11.00 -7.21 2.06
N THR A 7 -12.18 -6.79 2.51
CA THR A 7 -12.44 -5.36 2.78
C THR A 7 -11.66 -4.90 4.01
N ILE A 8 -11.43 -5.78 4.98
CA ILE A 8 -10.59 -5.52 6.15
C ILE A 8 -9.14 -5.34 5.72
N TRP A 9 -8.61 -6.22 4.87
CA TRP A 9 -7.25 -6.09 4.35
C TRP A 9 -7.06 -4.80 3.54
N LEU A 10 -8.02 -4.45 2.69
CA LEU A 10 -7.97 -3.20 1.92
C LEU A 10 -8.10 -1.96 2.80
N LEU A 11 -8.89 -2.02 3.88
CA LEU A 11 -9.00 -0.93 4.85
C LEU A 11 -7.70 -0.73 5.61
N LEU A 12 -7.05 -1.82 6.05
CA LEU A 12 -5.73 -1.76 6.68
C LEU A 12 -4.66 -1.24 5.70
N ALA A 13 -4.72 -1.65 4.43
CA ALA A 13 -3.83 -1.11 3.39
C ALA A 13 -4.03 0.40 3.20
N ALA A 14 -5.29 0.87 3.14
CA ALA A 14 -5.60 2.29 3.04
C ALA A 14 -5.09 3.06 4.27
N ALA A 15 -5.42 2.60 5.47
CA ALA A 15 -5.00 3.25 6.71
C ALA A 15 -3.48 3.34 6.84
N ALA A 16 -2.75 2.25 6.55
CA ALA A 16 -1.29 2.23 6.58
C ALA A 16 -0.68 3.13 5.49
N SER A 17 -1.29 3.20 4.30
CA SER A 17 -0.83 4.09 3.22
C SER A 17 -1.10 5.57 3.53
N PHE A 18 -2.20 5.90 4.20
CA PHE A 18 -2.45 7.26 4.68
C PHE A 18 -1.51 7.64 5.82
N ALA A 19 -1.23 6.70 6.73
CA ALA A 19 -0.28 6.91 7.81
C ALA A 19 1.13 7.17 7.26
N SER A 20 1.58 6.40 6.26
CA SER A 20 2.91 6.57 5.65
C SER A 20 3.13 7.90 4.92
N LEU A 21 2.06 8.67 4.64
CA LEU A 21 2.20 10.05 4.13
C LEU A 21 2.84 10.99 5.16
N LYS A 22 2.45 10.86 6.43
CA LYS A 22 2.97 11.70 7.52
C LYS A 22 4.10 11.03 8.30
N LEU A 23 4.07 9.71 8.39
CA LEU A 23 5.06 8.95 9.14
C LEU A 23 6.38 8.84 8.38
N SER A 24 7.47 8.99 9.11
CA SER A 24 8.82 8.94 8.57
C SER A 24 9.21 7.52 8.22
N PHE A 25 9.67 7.33 7.00
CA PHE A 25 10.22 6.08 6.52
C PHE A 25 11.71 5.98 6.88
N TYR A 26 12.46 7.05 6.65
CA TYR A 26 13.88 7.13 6.96
C TYR A 26 14.18 8.49 7.57
N SER A 27 15.04 8.53 8.59
CA SER A 27 15.43 9.79 9.23
C SER A 27 16.95 9.85 9.30
N GLY A 28 17.52 10.94 8.83
CA GLY A 28 18.97 11.03 8.69
C GLY A 28 19.46 12.42 8.32
N LYS A 29 20.78 12.55 8.26
CA LYS A 29 21.46 13.73 7.79
C LYS A 29 21.71 13.61 6.30
N LYS A 30 21.18 14.57 5.54
CA LYS A 30 21.43 14.69 4.10
C LYS A 30 22.70 15.49 3.81
N ASP A 31 23.04 16.41 4.72
CA ASP A 31 24.27 17.18 4.75
C ASP A 31 24.78 17.26 6.19
N ALA A 32 26.01 17.76 6.39
CA ALA A 32 26.64 17.88 7.71
C ALA A 32 25.82 18.65 8.77
N VAL A 33 24.84 19.45 8.34
CA VAL A 33 24.07 20.36 9.21
C VAL A 33 22.56 20.03 9.26
N LEU A 34 21.98 19.43 8.22
CA LEU A 34 20.53 19.27 8.11
C LEU A 34 20.07 17.83 8.34
N PHE A 35 19.30 17.65 9.42
CA PHE A 35 18.53 16.44 9.69
C PHE A 35 17.18 16.52 8.97
N GLU A 36 16.94 15.58 8.07
CA GLU A 36 15.72 15.52 7.25
C GLU A 36 15.04 14.16 7.47
N GLN A 37 13.70 14.19 7.49
CA GLN A 37 12.88 12.98 7.57
C GLN A 37 12.27 12.72 6.20
N LEU A 38 12.52 11.54 5.67
CA LEU A 38 11.95 11.03 4.44
C LEU A 38 10.61 10.35 4.74
N SER A 39 9.52 10.98 4.32
CA SER A 39 8.15 10.52 4.43
C SER A 39 7.46 10.60 3.07
N GLY A 40 6.22 10.13 2.96
CA GLY A 40 5.48 10.21 1.70
C GLY A 40 5.29 11.64 1.20
N SER A 41 5.19 12.62 2.11
CA SER A 41 5.06 14.04 1.78
C SER A 41 6.38 14.75 1.48
N THR A 42 7.47 14.37 2.15
CA THR A 42 8.78 15.04 2.06
C THR A 42 9.72 14.41 1.03
N GLY A 43 9.44 13.18 0.58
CA GLY A 43 10.23 12.47 -0.45
C GLY A 43 10.15 13.03 -1.87
N GLY A 44 9.41 14.12 -2.06
CA GLY A 44 9.21 14.83 -3.33
C GLY A 44 7.85 14.56 -3.97
N PHE A 45 7.50 15.39 -4.96
CA PHE A 45 6.17 15.40 -5.59
C PHE A 45 5.75 14.02 -6.13
N LEU A 46 6.66 13.32 -6.81
CA LEU A 46 6.37 12.00 -7.39
C LEU A 46 6.04 10.95 -6.32
N LEU A 47 6.76 10.96 -5.19
CA LEU A 47 6.55 10.00 -4.10
C LEU A 47 5.24 10.27 -3.35
N LEU A 48 4.90 11.56 -3.17
CA LEU A 48 3.61 11.99 -2.64
C LEU A 48 2.46 11.50 -3.52
N VAL A 49 2.51 11.79 -4.82
CA VAL A 49 1.44 11.41 -5.77
C VAL A 49 1.24 9.90 -5.79
N LEU A 50 2.33 9.12 -5.82
CA LEU A 50 2.23 7.66 -5.82
C LEU A 50 1.65 7.11 -4.51
N THR A 51 2.09 7.64 -3.36
CA THR A 51 1.60 7.19 -2.05
C THR A 51 0.11 7.50 -1.89
N VAL A 52 -0.33 8.69 -2.33
CA VAL A 52 -1.76 9.05 -2.37
C VAL A 52 -2.52 8.15 -3.34
N ALA A 53 -1.97 7.86 -4.51
CA ALA A 53 -2.60 6.97 -5.49
C ALA A 53 -2.81 5.55 -4.92
N VAL A 54 -1.84 4.99 -4.19
CA VAL A 54 -1.99 3.70 -3.51
C VAL A 54 -3.10 3.74 -2.47
N ALA A 55 -3.13 4.79 -1.63
CA ALA A 55 -4.17 4.95 -0.61
C ALA A 55 -5.57 5.05 -1.24
N LEU A 56 -5.72 5.85 -2.30
CA LEU A 56 -6.98 5.98 -3.03
C LEU A 56 -7.39 4.67 -3.71
N LEU A 57 -6.45 3.94 -4.32
CA LEU A 57 -6.73 2.64 -4.93
C LEU A 57 -7.23 1.62 -3.91
N ALA A 58 -6.65 1.60 -2.70
CA ALA A 58 -7.13 0.75 -1.61
C ALA A 58 -8.59 1.09 -1.24
N VAL A 59 -8.89 2.38 -1.05
CA VAL A 59 -10.24 2.86 -0.71
C VAL A 59 -11.25 2.55 -1.82
N VAL A 60 -10.93 2.88 -3.07
CA VAL A 60 -11.79 2.61 -4.23
C VAL A 60 -12.06 1.10 -4.35
N SER A 61 -11.03 0.28 -4.13
CA SER A 61 -11.17 -1.19 -4.16
C SER A 61 -12.14 -1.72 -3.09
N ILE A 62 -12.35 -1.03 -1.96
CA ILE A 62 -13.35 -1.43 -0.96
C ILE A 62 -14.77 -1.31 -1.52
N PHE A 63 -15.07 -0.21 -2.22
CA PHE A 63 -16.40 0.04 -2.79
C PHE A 63 -16.72 -0.82 -4.03
N LEU A 64 -15.70 -1.41 -4.66
CA LEU A 64 -15.86 -2.29 -5.82
C LEU A 64 -16.30 -3.73 -5.48
N PHE A 65 -16.88 -3.95 -4.30
CA PHE A 65 -17.32 -5.28 -3.83
C PHE A 65 -18.30 -6.00 -4.78
N LYS A 66 -19.03 -5.25 -5.63
CA LYS A 66 -19.91 -5.82 -6.67
C LYS A 66 -19.12 -6.41 -7.84
N ASN A 67 -18.01 -5.79 -8.23
CA ASN A 67 -17.21 -6.15 -9.40
C ASN A 67 -15.89 -6.82 -9.01
N ARG A 68 -15.95 -8.09 -8.61
CA ARG A 68 -14.79 -8.87 -8.11
C ARG A 68 -13.58 -8.88 -9.04
N LYS A 69 -13.81 -9.04 -10.34
CA LYS A 69 -12.74 -9.04 -11.34
C LYS A 69 -11.98 -7.71 -11.35
N LEU A 70 -12.72 -6.60 -11.29
CA LEU A 70 -12.13 -5.26 -11.26
C LEU A 70 -11.47 -4.98 -9.91
N GLN A 71 -12.11 -5.38 -8.81
CA GLN A 71 -11.54 -5.31 -7.46
C GLN A 71 -10.18 -6.02 -7.38
N MET A 72 -10.07 -7.23 -7.94
CA MET A 72 -8.80 -7.97 -7.99
C MET A 72 -7.74 -7.26 -8.82
N ARG A 73 -8.10 -6.72 -9.98
CA ARG A 73 -7.15 -5.98 -10.85
C ARG A 73 -6.65 -4.72 -10.17
N LEU A 74 -7.53 -3.95 -9.51
CA LEU A 74 -7.13 -2.75 -8.77
C LEU A 74 -6.27 -3.09 -7.55
N SER A 75 -6.58 -4.15 -6.80
CA SER A 75 -5.72 -4.60 -5.69
C SER A 75 -4.34 -5.05 -6.16
N LEU A 76 -4.24 -5.71 -7.32
CA LEU A 76 -2.95 -6.06 -7.94
C LEU A 76 -2.19 -4.82 -8.43
N ALA A 77 -2.89 -3.86 -9.03
CA ALA A 77 -2.29 -2.59 -9.43
C ALA A 77 -1.77 -1.81 -8.21
N GLY A 78 -2.55 -1.76 -7.12
CA GLY A 78 -2.15 -1.16 -5.85
C GLY A 78 -0.92 -1.82 -5.25
N LEU A 79 -0.82 -3.16 -5.33
CA LEU A 79 0.38 -3.88 -4.92
C LEU A 79 1.62 -3.47 -5.73
N VAL A 80 1.52 -3.45 -7.06
CA VAL A 80 2.64 -3.08 -7.93
C VAL A 80 3.07 -1.63 -7.68
N LEU A 81 2.10 -0.72 -7.54
CA LEU A 81 2.36 0.67 -7.21
C LEU A 81 3.05 0.82 -5.84
N GLN A 82 2.61 0.07 -4.83
CA GLN A 82 3.27 0.11 -3.53
C GLN A 82 4.71 -0.41 -3.57
N LEU A 83 4.99 -1.43 -4.37
CA LEU A 83 6.37 -1.90 -4.58
C LEU A 83 7.22 -0.83 -5.28
N ALA A 84 6.66 -0.10 -6.24
CA ALA A 84 7.33 1.04 -6.86
C ALA A 84 7.62 2.16 -5.84
N VAL A 85 6.68 2.45 -4.93
CA VAL A 85 6.88 3.41 -3.83
C VAL A 85 8.03 2.97 -2.92
N LEU A 86 8.08 1.70 -2.52
CA LEU A 86 9.18 1.16 -1.70
C LEU A 86 10.54 1.25 -2.42
N PHE A 87 10.58 0.95 -3.71
CA PHE A 87 11.78 1.10 -4.51
C PHE A 87 12.28 2.55 -4.54
N LEU A 88 11.37 3.51 -4.72
CA LEU A 88 11.70 4.93 -4.68
C LEU A 88 12.18 5.39 -3.30
N TYR A 89 11.59 4.89 -2.22
CA TYR A 89 12.07 5.16 -0.88
C TYR A 89 13.52 4.70 -0.70
N ILE A 90 13.84 3.47 -1.11
CA ILE A 90 15.20 2.92 -1.02
C ILE A 90 16.19 3.76 -1.83
N GLN A 91 15.82 4.17 -3.06
CA GLN A 91 16.65 5.08 -3.84
C GLN A 91 16.89 6.42 -3.16
N LYS A 92 15.85 7.00 -2.55
CA LYS A 92 15.96 8.28 -1.83
C LYS A 92 16.80 8.15 -0.55
N THR A 93 16.79 6.99 0.10
CA THR A 93 17.66 6.70 1.25
C THR A 93 19.15 6.79 0.87
N ALA A 94 19.53 6.40 -0.35
CA ALA A 94 20.94 6.46 -0.80
C ALA A 94 21.51 7.88 -0.91
N VAL A 95 20.66 8.93 -0.85
CA VAL A 95 21.08 10.33 -0.86
C VAL A 95 21.53 10.81 0.53
N PHE A 96 21.17 10.07 1.60
CA PHE A 96 21.56 10.43 2.96
C PHE A 96 22.97 9.93 3.28
N ILE A 97 23.75 10.76 3.98
CA ILE A 97 25.12 10.43 4.39
C ILE A 97 25.08 9.50 5.60
N GLU A 98 24.20 9.79 6.55
CA GLU A 98 23.97 8.99 7.75
C GLU A 98 22.49 8.99 8.11
N GLY A 99 21.95 7.85 8.55
CA GLY A 99 20.57 7.77 8.99
C GLY A 99 20.14 6.35 9.30
N ASN A 100 18.91 6.21 9.80
CA ASN A 100 18.33 4.92 10.13
C ASN A 100 16.88 4.83 9.67
N TYR A 101 16.44 3.62 9.35
CA TYR A 101 15.04 3.32 9.14
C TYR A 101 14.28 3.60 10.42
N THR A 102 13.20 4.38 10.32
CA THR A 102 12.37 4.71 11.48
C THR A 102 11.43 3.53 11.75
N LEU A 103 11.01 3.30 13.01
CA LEU A 103 10.07 2.22 13.35
C LEU A 103 8.80 2.25 12.49
N THR A 104 8.36 3.44 12.09
CA THR A 104 7.18 3.64 11.26
C THR A 104 7.36 3.27 9.78
N SER A 105 8.58 2.99 9.31
CA SER A 105 8.84 2.41 7.99
C SER A 105 8.10 1.08 7.78
N VAL A 106 7.84 0.34 8.85
CA VAL A 106 7.10 -0.93 8.84
C VAL A 106 5.73 -0.76 8.19
N PHE A 107 5.06 0.38 8.37
CA PHE A 107 3.76 0.61 7.73
C PHE A 107 3.85 0.53 6.20
N SER A 108 4.88 1.13 5.59
CA SER A 108 5.09 1.06 4.13
C SER A 108 5.41 -0.36 3.64
N PHE A 109 6.10 -1.16 4.46
CA PHE A 109 6.43 -2.57 4.13
C PHE A 109 5.25 -3.53 4.30
N VAL A 110 4.30 -3.23 5.19
CA VAL A 110 3.15 -4.08 5.44
C VAL A 110 2.01 -3.85 4.43
N VAL A 111 1.88 -2.64 3.85
CA VAL A 111 0.89 -2.34 2.80
C VAL A 111 0.88 -3.37 1.64
N PRO A 112 2.01 -3.77 1.01
CA PRO A 112 1.96 -4.77 -0.07
C PRO A 112 1.46 -6.13 0.42
N VAL A 113 1.74 -6.51 1.67
CA VAL A 113 1.22 -7.75 2.28
C VAL A 113 -0.30 -7.69 2.39
N PHE A 114 -0.86 -6.55 2.82
CA PHE A 114 -2.31 -6.37 2.88
C PHE A 114 -2.97 -6.44 1.49
N PHE A 115 -2.36 -5.86 0.45
CA PHE A 115 -2.87 -6.04 -0.91
C PHE A 115 -2.81 -7.50 -1.37
N LEU A 116 -1.74 -8.25 -1.06
CA LEU A 116 -1.67 -9.69 -1.36
C LEU A 116 -2.80 -10.45 -0.68
N LEU A 117 -3.01 -10.24 0.62
CA LEU A 117 -4.07 -10.90 1.38
C LEU A 117 -5.46 -10.54 0.84
N ALA A 118 -5.67 -9.29 0.43
CA ALA A 118 -6.90 -8.88 -0.25
C ALA A 118 -7.11 -9.63 -1.57
N VAL A 119 -6.08 -9.73 -2.42
CA VAL A 119 -6.15 -10.46 -3.69
C VAL A 119 -6.44 -11.95 -3.47
N LEU A 120 -5.78 -12.57 -2.49
CA LEU A 120 -6.01 -13.97 -2.14
C LEU A 120 -7.45 -14.19 -1.63
N GLY A 121 -7.97 -13.27 -0.81
CA GLY A 121 -9.35 -13.28 -0.36
C GLY A 121 -10.35 -13.22 -1.52
N ILE A 122 -10.15 -12.28 -2.45
CA ILE A 122 -11.01 -12.11 -3.63
C ILE A 122 -10.99 -13.37 -4.52
N ARG A 123 -9.83 -13.99 -4.72
CA ARG A 123 -9.68 -15.22 -5.51
C ARG A 123 -10.42 -16.41 -4.87
N LYS A 124 -10.34 -16.57 -3.55
CA LYS A 124 -11.07 -17.61 -2.82
C LYS A 124 -12.58 -17.42 -2.98
N ASP A 125 -13.04 -16.19 -2.81
CA ASP A 125 -14.44 -15.81 -2.99
C ASP A 125 -14.96 -16.11 -4.41
N GLU A 126 -14.18 -15.81 -5.45
CA GLU A 126 -14.57 -16.08 -6.83
C GLU A 126 -14.66 -17.58 -7.12
N LYS A 127 -13.77 -18.39 -6.54
CA LYS A 127 -13.79 -19.86 -6.67
C LYS A 127 -15.03 -20.47 -6.02
N LEU A 128 -15.40 -20.02 -4.82
CA LEU A 128 -16.57 -20.52 -4.09
C LEU A 128 -17.88 -20.34 -4.86
N ILE A 129 -18.04 -19.18 -5.52
CA ILE A 129 -19.23 -18.91 -6.33
C ILE A 129 -19.26 -19.82 -7.56
N LYS A 130 -18.12 -19.98 -8.25
CA LYS A 130 -18.03 -20.87 -9.42
C LYS A 130 -18.29 -22.34 -9.05
N SER A 131 -17.91 -22.79 -7.86
CA SER A 131 -18.24 -24.16 -7.42
C SER A 131 -19.72 -24.34 -7.10
N MET A 132 -20.39 -23.30 -6.58
CA MET A 132 -21.84 -23.36 -6.32
C MET A 132 -22.67 -23.35 -7.60
N ASP A 133 -22.27 -22.55 -8.59
CA ASP A 133 -22.96 -22.51 -9.90
C ASP A 133 -22.83 -23.83 -10.69
N ARG A 134 -21.81 -24.65 -10.40
CA ARG A 134 -21.65 -25.98 -11.02
C ARG A 134 -22.57 -27.06 -10.44
N LEU A 135 -23.12 -26.83 -9.24
CA LEU A 135 -24.02 -27.76 -8.55
C LEU A 135 -25.50 -27.45 -8.80
N ARG A 136 -25.79 -26.35 -9.50
CA ARG A 136 -27.11 -25.96 -9.96
C ARG A 136 -27.27 -26.31 -11.43
#